data_AF-A0AAV5BRB3-F1
#
_entry.id   AF-A0AAV5BRB3-F1
#
_cell.length_a   1.000
_cell.length_b   1.000
_cell.length_c   1.000
_cell.angle_alpha   90.00
_cell.angle_beta   90.00
_cell.angle_gamma   90.00
#
_symmetry.space_group_name_H-M   'P 1'
#
loop_
_entity.id
_entity.type
_entity.pdbx_description
1 polymer ?
#
loop_
_entity_poly.entity_id
_entity_poly.type
_entity_poly.pdbx_seq_one_letter_code
_entity_poly.pdbx_strand_id
1 'polypeptide(L)'
;MMRRRDEEDDGAGSVSLEIDDIISVQVPVQQDDEERDELEVKWAAIERLPTSDRLHTALLHGSSELEMVDVRRLGAAERRAVVDSLIIDSSLSDNLRLLQKQRQRMERVGVRPPTVEVRWRDVCVEAECQVVQGKPLPTIWNSIVSILQTTLLRFNHQHRKIRILNNVSGILKPSRLTLLLGPPGCGKSTLLKALAGKTLSNVVTGEIEYNGVKLDEFVPEKTAAYISQYVLHVPEMTVRETLDFSARFQGVGTRAEIIKEVITREKEAGVIPEPDIDTYMKAISVEGLQRSMQTDYILKIMGLDICADIMVGDAMRRGISGGEKKRLTTGEMIVGPSKALFMDEISTGLDSSTTFQIVSCLQQLAHMSDSTILVSLLQPAPETYELFDDIILMAEGKILFHGPKNFILNFFESCGFKCPERKRAADFLQEVLSKKDQEQYWNHSIETYNFVTVDQFCEQFKAYQVGRNLATELSKPHDKSKVHRNALSYSVYSLSKWQLLKACFARELLLMKRNAFIYITKTIQVVSL
;
A
#
# COMPACT_ATOMS: atom_id res chain seq x y z
N MET A 1 -11.86 26.69 -66.20
CA MET A 1 -11.72 25.40 -66.91
C MET A 1 -10.29 24.91 -66.73
N MET A 2 -9.99 24.27 -65.59
CA MET A 2 -8.94 23.26 -65.40
C MET A 2 -9.01 22.80 -63.94
N ARG A 3 -8.81 21.50 -63.73
CA ARG A 3 -9.22 20.68 -62.57
C ARG A 3 -7.97 20.00 -62.02
N ARG A 4 -7.90 19.86 -60.69
CA ARG A 4 -7.10 18.92 -59.87
C ARG A 4 -5.58 19.22 -59.78
N ARG A 5 -4.88 19.10 -58.65
CA ARG A 5 -5.11 18.42 -57.35
C ARG A 5 -4.65 19.34 -56.21
N ASP A 6 -5.40 19.40 -55.11
CA ASP A 6 -4.90 19.86 -53.82
C ASP A 6 -4.81 18.64 -52.90
N GLU A 7 -3.65 18.48 -52.27
CA GLU A 7 -3.32 17.43 -51.31
C GLU A 7 -3.98 17.73 -49.96
N GLU A 8 -4.65 16.73 -49.40
CA GLU A 8 -5.22 16.72 -48.05
C GLU A 8 -4.09 16.61 -47.02
N ASP A 9 -4.08 17.51 -46.02
CA ASP A 9 -3.26 17.43 -44.80
C ASP A 9 -4.20 17.11 -43.64
N ASP A 10 -4.37 15.80 -43.37
CA ASP A 10 -5.09 15.26 -42.21
C ASP A 10 -4.16 15.22 -41.00
N GLY A 11 -4.39 16.11 -40.04
CA GLY A 11 -3.64 16.19 -38.78
C GLY A 11 -4.54 16.14 -37.55
N ALA A 12 -4.23 15.19 -36.66
CA ALA A 12 -4.67 15.06 -35.27
C ALA A 12 -6.01 14.33 -35.00
N GLY A 13 -6.03 13.03 -35.29
CA GLY A 13 -6.92 12.08 -34.60
C GLY A 13 -6.39 11.76 -33.20
N SER A 14 -7.23 11.98 -32.19
CA SER A 14 -7.05 11.57 -30.80
C SER A 14 -6.96 10.04 -30.70
N VAL A 15 -5.79 9.52 -30.32
CA VAL A 15 -5.63 8.10 -29.97
C VAL A 15 -6.08 7.90 -28.52
N SER A 16 -7.37 7.61 -28.35
CA SER A 16 -7.87 6.97 -27.14
C SER A 16 -7.41 5.53 -27.18
N LEU A 17 -6.44 5.15 -26.35
CA LEU A 17 -6.06 3.75 -26.16
C LEU A 17 -7.17 3.07 -25.36
N GLU A 18 -8.17 2.55 -26.06
CA GLU A 18 -9.14 1.62 -25.48
C GLU A 18 -8.38 0.33 -25.10
N ILE A 19 -8.58 -0.11 -23.86
CA ILE A 19 -7.93 -1.27 -23.23
C ILE A 19 -8.31 -2.61 -23.92
N ASP A 20 -9.26 -2.57 -24.86
CA ASP A 20 -9.77 -3.74 -25.58
C ASP A 20 -8.97 -4.09 -26.85
N ASP A 21 -8.13 -3.19 -27.38
CA ASP A 21 -7.40 -3.41 -28.65
C ASP A 21 -6.05 -4.14 -28.50
N ILE A 22 -5.68 -4.56 -27.29
CA ILE A 22 -4.52 -5.46 -27.04
C ILE A 22 -4.96 -6.95 -27.07
N ILE A 23 -6.23 -7.22 -27.38
CA ILE A 23 -6.81 -8.56 -27.41
C ILE A 23 -6.85 -9.10 -28.85
N SER A 24 -5.69 -9.47 -29.44
CA SER A 24 -5.67 -10.49 -30.52
C SER A 24 -4.27 -10.90 -31.02
N VAL A 25 -3.24 -10.95 -30.17
CA VAL A 25 -2.03 -11.73 -30.56
C VAL A 25 -2.18 -13.14 -30.01
N GLN A 26 -3.01 -13.94 -30.69
CA GLN A 26 -2.91 -15.39 -30.60
C GLN A 26 -1.59 -15.79 -31.26
N VAL A 27 -0.53 -15.90 -30.45
CA VAL A 27 0.62 -16.73 -30.83
C VAL A 27 0.11 -18.18 -30.78
N PRO A 28 0.16 -18.95 -31.87
CA PRO A 28 -0.14 -20.36 -31.82
C PRO A 28 1.04 -21.04 -31.11
N VAL A 29 0.91 -21.27 -29.80
CA VAL A 29 1.78 -22.21 -29.10
C VAL A 29 1.20 -23.59 -29.37
N GLN A 30 1.80 -24.32 -30.31
CA GLN A 30 1.77 -25.77 -30.26
C GLN A 30 2.46 -26.15 -28.94
N GLN A 31 1.68 -26.30 -27.86
CA GLN A 31 2.13 -27.08 -26.71
C GLN A 31 2.13 -28.52 -27.21
N ASP A 32 3.30 -29.14 -27.26
CA ASP A 32 3.47 -30.54 -27.66
C ASP A 32 2.51 -31.41 -26.82
N ASP A 33 1.70 -32.24 -27.49
CA ASP A 33 0.76 -33.16 -26.82
C ASP A 33 1.50 -34.02 -25.76
N GLU A 34 2.79 -34.29 -25.97
CA GLU A 34 3.68 -34.98 -25.03
C GLU A 34 3.87 -34.24 -23.69
N GLU A 35 4.08 -32.91 -23.70
CA GLU A 35 4.23 -32.13 -22.45
C GLU A 35 2.93 -32.11 -21.64
N ARG A 36 1.79 -32.09 -22.34
CA ARG A 36 0.47 -32.10 -21.71
C ARG A 36 0.17 -33.45 -21.09
N ASP A 37 0.45 -34.54 -21.78
CA ASP A 37 0.31 -35.90 -21.25
C ASP A 37 1.25 -36.13 -20.05
N GLU A 38 2.49 -35.64 -20.12
CA GLU A 38 3.44 -35.70 -19.01
C GLU A 38 2.91 -34.93 -17.78
N LEU A 39 2.40 -33.72 -17.99
CA LEU A 39 1.79 -32.90 -16.94
C LEU A 39 0.60 -33.62 -16.28
N GLU A 40 -0.32 -34.19 -17.07
CA GLU A 40 -1.49 -34.90 -16.56
C GLU A 40 -1.10 -36.13 -15.71
N VAL A 41 -0.11 -36.91 -16.16
CA VAL A 41 0.40 -38.07 -15.42
C VAL A 41 1.06 -37.65 -14.10
N LYS A 42 1.94 -36.64 -14.13
CA LYS A 42 2.63 -36.14 -12.92
C LYS A 42 1.66 -35.47 -11.96
N TRP A 43 0.64 -34.76 -12.46
CA TRP A 43 -0.40 -34.16 -11.64
C TRP A 43 -1.29 -35.20 -10.96
N ALA A 44 -1.68 -36.26 -11.69
CA ALA A 44 -2.44 -37.38 -11.11
C ALA A 44 -1.67 -38.07 -9.96
N ALA A 45 -0.33 -38.10 -10.02
CA ALA A 45 0.49 -38.57 -8.91
C ALA A 45 0.38 -37.66 -7.67
N ILE A 46 0.40 -36.33 -7.85
CA ILE A 46 0.18 -35.36 -6.77
C ILE A 46 -1.21 -35.53 -6.15
N GLU A 47 -2.26 -35.72 -6.95
CA GLU A 47 -3.64 -35.82 -6.45
C GLU A 47 -3.91 -37.05 -5.57
N ARG A 48 -3.09 -38.10 -5.72
CA ARG A 48 -3.10 -39.32 -4.91
C ARG A 48 -2.43 -39.13 -3.54
N LEU A 49 -1.64 -38.07 -3.36
CA LEU A 49 -1.00 -37.80 -2.08
C LEU A 49 -2.02 -37.40 -1.00
N PRO A 50 -1.71 -37.63 0.29
CA PRO A 50 -2.49 -37.08 1.39
C PRO A 50 -2.62 -35.55 1.31
N THR A 51 -3.72 -34.99 1.81
CA THR A 51 -4.01 -33.55 1.72
C THR A 51 -2.86 -32.66 2.22
N SER A 52 -2.16 -33.08 3.29
CA SER A 52 -1.02 -32.35 3.85
C SER A 52 0.18 -32.30 2.91
N ASP A 53 0.44 -33.36 2.16
CA ASP A 53 1.60 -33.43 1.27
C ASP A 53 1.32 -32.66 -0.02
N ARG A 54 0.09 -32.76 -0.56
CA ARG A 54 -0.35 -31.98 -1.73
C ARG A 54 -0.20 -30.47 -1.58
N LEU A 55 -0.39 -29.96 -0.36
CA LEU A 55 -0.24 -28.53 -0.06
C LEU A 55 1.20 -28.04 -0.27
N HIS A 56 2.16 -28.95 -0.26
CA HIS A 56 3.58 -28.64 -0.32
C HIS A 56 4.28 -29.25 -1.53
N THR A 57 3.69 -30.23 -2.21
CA THR A 57 4.21 -30.79 -3.45
C THR A 57 3.68 -30.01 -4.66
N ALA A 58 4.58 -29.55 -5.53
CA ALA A 58 4.24 -28.84 -6.76
C ALA A 58 5.10 -29.37 -7.93
N LEU A 59 4.79 -28.94 -9.15
CA LEU A 59 5.58 -29.25 -10.35
C LEU A 59 6.41 -28.03 -10.75
N LEU A 60 7.70 -28.24 -10.95
CA LEU A 60 8.63 -27.20 -11.38
C LEU A 60 9.36 -27.64 -12.64
N HIS A 61 9.50 -26.75 -13.60
CA HIS A 61 10.32 -26.99 -14.79
C HIS A 61 11.80 -27.09 -14.38
N GLY A 62 12.38 -28.28 -14.53
CA GLY A 62 13.80 -28.54 -14.35
C GLY A 62 14.61 -28.15 -15.60
N SER A 63 15.82 -28.72 -15.74
CA SER A 63 16.67 -28.47 -16.92
C SER A 63 16.14 -29.11 -18.21
N SER A 64 15.23 -30.07 -18.11
CA SER A 64 14.76 -30.87 -19.26
C SER A 64 13.40 -31.53 -19.07
N GLU A 65 12.85 -31.62 -17.85
CA GLU A 65 11.54 -32.25 -17.55
C GLU A 65 10.83 -31.55 -16.38
N LEU A 66 9.52 -31.79 -16.21
CA LEU A 66 8.75 -31.34 -15.04
C LEU A 66 9.07 -32.20 -13.80
N GLU A 67 9.61 -31.62 -12.74
CA GLU A 67 9.95 -32.37 -11.52
C GLU A 67 8.96 -32.08 -10.39
N MET A 68 8.62 -33.13 -9.61
CA MET A 68 7.86 -32.96 -8.36
C MET A 68 8.78 -32.45 -7.26
N VAL A 69 8.48 -31.26 -6.74
CA VAL A 69 9.29 -30.58 -5.73
C VAL A 69 8.48 -30.32 -4.45
N ASP A 70 9.12 -30.43 -3.29
CA ASP A 70 8.56 -29.96 -2.02
C ASP A 70 8.90 -28.48 -1.84
N VAL A 71 7.90 -27.61 -1.95
CA VAL A 71 8.05 -26.15 -1.88
C VAL A 71 8.65 -25.65 -0.57
N ARG A 72 8.60 -26.47 0.50
CA ARG A 72 9.24 -26.17 1.80
C ARG A 72 10.75 -26.29 1.76
N ARG A 73 11.30 -26.98 0.76
CA ARG A 73 12.73 -27.30 0.63
C ARG A 73 13.41 -26.56 -0.52
N LEU A 74 12.70 -25.65 -1.19
CA LEU A 74 13.25 -24.93 -2.34
C LEU A 74 14.51 -24.15 -1.98
N GLY A 75 15.59 -24.43 -2.71
CA GLY A 75 16.86 -23.74 -2.62
C GLY A 75 16.79 -22.30 -3.10
N ALA A 76 17.86 -21.53 -2.88
CA ALA A 76 17.91 -20.14 -3.35
C ALA A 76 17.99 -20.01 -4.88
N ALA A 77 18.49 -21.02 -5.59
CA ALA A 77 18.52 -21.04 -7.06
C ALA A 77 17.13 -21.35 -7.64
N GLU A 78 16.47 -22.39 -7.13
CA GLU A 78 15.12 -22.78 -7.54
C GLU A 78 14.09 -21.67 -7.29
N ARG A 79 14.12 -21.04 -6.10
CA ARG A 79 13.22 -19.91 -5.82
C ARG A 79 13.43 -18.74 -6.79
N ARG A 80 14.68 -18.45 -7.17
CA ARG A 80 14.99 -17.42 -8.16
C ARG A 80 14.51 -17.82 -9.55
N ALA A 81 14.75 -19.06 -9.97
CA ALA A 81 14.26 -19.56 -11.26
C ALA A 81 12.74 -19.45 -11.39
N VAL A 82 11.98 -19.78 -10.34
CA VAL A 82 10.51 -19.61 -10.31
C VAL A 82 10.12 -18.14 -10.44
N VAL A 83 10.78 -17.24 -9.69
CA VAL A 83 10.46 -15.81 -9.75
C VAL A 83 10.83 -15.22 -11.11
N ASP A 84 11.98 -15.60 -11.66
CA ASP A 84 12.46 -15.12 -12.97
C ASP A 84 11.64 -15.70 -14.13
N SER A 85 11.06 -16.91 -14.01
CA SER A 85 10.13 -17.45 -15.01
C SER A 85 8.79 -16.72 -15.02
N LEU A 86 8.35 -16.24 -13.85
CA LEU A 86 7.11 -15.49 -13.68
C LEU A 86 7.28 -13.98 -13.95
N ILE A 87 8.48 -13.45 -13.74
CA ILE A 87 8.83 -12.03 -13.84
C ILE A 87 10.17 -11.92 -14.58
N ILE A 88 10.09 -11.88 -15.91
CA ILE A 88 11.25 -11.91 -16.80
C ILE A 88 12.01 -10.58 -16.68
N ASP A 89 11.30 -9.49 -16.91
CA ASP A 89 11.79 -8.15 -16.62
C ASP A 89 11.09 -7.66 -15.36
N SER A 90 11.76 -6.86 -14.53
CA SER A 90 11.11 -6.11 -13.43
C SER A 90 10.15 -5.02 -13.96
N SER A 91 9.57 -5.26 -15.13
CA SER A 91 8.55 -4.50 -15.81
C SER A 91 7.23 -4.61 -15.06
N LEU A 92 6.45 -3.54 -15.13
CA LEU A 92 5.12 -3.50 -14.53
C LEU A 92 4.16 -4.51 -15.18
N SER A 93 4.38 -4.88 -16.44
CA SER A 93 3.52 -5.82 -17.18
C SER A 93 3.61 -7.25 -16.65
N ASP A 94 4.82 -7.72 -16.32
CA ASP A 94 5.00 -9.10 -15.86
C ASP A 94 4.40 -9.33 -14.49
N ASN A 95 4.55 -8.34 -13.58
CA ASN A 95 3.91 -8.37 -12.28
C ASN A 95 2.38 -8.44 -12.39
N LEU A 96 1.80 -7.61 -13.26
CA LEU A 96 0.36 -7.63 -13.52
C LEU A 96 -0.09 -9.01 -14.04
N ARG A 97 0.64 -9.62 -14.97
CA ARG A 97 0.34 -10.95 -15.51
C ARG A 97 0.34 -12.03 -14.41
N LEU A 98 1.34 -12.04 -13.54
CA LEU A 98 1.40 -12.99 -12.42
C LEU A 98 0.20 -12.81 -11.47
N LEU A 99 -0.12 -11.57 -11.11
CA LEU A 99 -1.24 -11.27 -10.22
C LEU A 99 -2.60 -11.63 -10.86
N GLN A 100 -2.77 -11.40 -12.16
CA GLN A 100 -3.95 -11.81 -12.92
C GLN A 100 -4.10 -13.34 -12.95
N LYS A 101 -3.03 -14.09 -13.21
CA LYS A 101 -3.07 -15.56 -13.22
C LYS A 101 -3.45 -16.15 -11.85
N GLN A 102 -2.93 -15.58 -10.76
CA GLN A 102 -3.34 -15.97 -9.40
C GLN A 102 -4.83 -15.72 -9.17
N ARG A 103 -5.33 -14.55 -9.57
CA ARG A 103 -6.75 -14.19 -9.47
C ARG A 103 -7.63 -15.13 -10.28
N GLN A 104 -7.29 -15.36 -11.55
CA GLN A 104 -8.01 -16.26 -12.44
C GLN A 104 -8.07 -17.69 -11.88
N ARG A 105 -6.97 -18.19 -11.32
CA ARG A 105 -6.93 -19.50 -10.67
C ARG A 105 -7.95 -19.60 -9.53
N MET A 106 -8.00 -18.61 -8.64
CA MET A 106 -8.98 -18.57 -7.55
C MET A 106 -10.42 -18.46 -8.07
N GLU A 107 -10.66 -17.60 -9.06
CA GLU A 107 -11.99 -17.36 -9.64
C GLU A 107 -12.56 -18.59 -10.35
N ARG A 108 -11.72 -19.39 -11.05
CA ARG A 108 -12.11 -20.65 -11.71
C ARG A 108 -12.80 -21.64 -10.77
N VAL A 109 -12.44 -21.62 -9.49
CA VAL A 109 -13.01 -22.49 -8.45
C VAL A 109 -13.86 -21.73 -7.43
N GLY A 110 -14.22 -20.48 -7.74
CA GLY A 110 -15.11 -19.66 -6.91
C GLY A 110 -14.54 -19.31 -5.54
N VAL A 111 -13.22 -19.28 -5.37
CA VAL A 111 -12.55 -18.82 -4.15
C VAL A 111 -12.31 -17.32 -4.26
N ARG A 112 -12.64 -16.58 -3.20
CA ARG A 112 -12.40 -15.14 -3.12
C ARG A 112 -11.53 -14.82 -1.90
N PRO A 113 -10.49 -13.98 -2.05
CA PRO A 113 -9.69 -13.57 -0.90
C PRO A 113 -10.50 -12.69 0.05
N PRO A 114 -10.11 -12.62 1.34
CA PRO A 114 -10.72 -11.69 2.27
C PRO A 114 -10.40 -10.24 1.89
N THR A 115 -11.40 -9.37 2.00
CA THR A 115 -11.31 -7.95 1.70
C THR A 115 -11.59 -7.10 2.93
N VAL A 116 -11.06 -5.87 2.95
CA VAL A 116 -11.21 -4.95 4.09
C VAL A 116 -11.78 -3.63 3.61
N GLU A 117 -13.06 -3.38 3.84
CA GLU A 117 -13.67 -2.07 3.69
C GLU A 117 -13.50 -1.26 4.96
N VAL A 118 -13.02 -0.03 4.85
CA VAL A 118 -12.82 0.87 6.00
C VAL A 118 -13.85 1.98 5.95
N ARG A 119 -14.63 2.14 7.02
CA ARG A 119 -15.62 3.21 7.16
C ARG A 119 -15.31 4.06 8.37
N TRP A 120 -15.53 5.36 8.26
CA TRP A 120 -15.47 6.25 9.39
C TRP A 120 -16.58 7.29 9.34
N ARG A 121 -17.07 7.67 10.52
CA ARG A 121 -18.17 8.62 10.69
C ARG A 121 -17.84 9.63 11.78
N ASP A 122 -18.01 10.90 11.42
CA ASP A 122 -17.89 12.07 12.30
C ASP A 122 -16.62 12.05 13.13
N VAL A 123 -15.51 11.61 12.52
CA VAL A 123 -14.23 11.49 13.21
C VAL A 123 -13.69 12.89 13.52
N CYS A 124 -13.41 13.12 14.79
CA CYS A 124 -12.66 14.29 15.25
C CYS A 124 -11.41 13.87 15.99
N VAL A 125 -10.37 14.68 15.85
CA VAL A 125 -9.10 14.48 16.56
C VAL A 125 -8.69 15.81 17.19
N GLU A 126 -8.54 15.82 18.51
CA GLU A 126 -8.17 17.01 19.28
C GLU A 126 -6.75 16.89 19.84
N ALA A 127 -5.89 17.87 19.59
CA ALA A 127 -4.59 17.96 20.26
C ALA A 127 -4.64 19.00 21.38
N GLU A 128 -4.08 18.66 22.53
CA GLU A 128 -3.81 19.63 23.58
C GLU A 128 -2.48 20.34 23.28
N CYS A 129 -2.55 21.65 23.07
CA CYS A 129 -1.36 22.48 22.89
C CYS A 129 -1.20 23.41 24.09
N GLN A 130 0.04 23.47 24.60
CA GLN A 130 0.41 24.48 25.58
C GLN A 130 0.55 25.82 24.85
N VAL A 131 -0.20 26.83 25.30
CA VAL A 131 -0.09 28.18 24.75
C VAL A 131 1.21 28.81 25.25
N VAL A 132 2.21 28.89 24.37
CA VAL A 132 3.45 29.64 24.63
C VAL A 132 3.25 31.06 24.13
N GLN A 133 3.27 32.06 25.02
CA GLN A 133 3.30 33.47 24.60
C GLN A 133 4.72 33.82 24.12
N GLY A 134 4.93 34.07 22.82
CA GLY A 134 6.21 34.52 22.26
C GLY A 134 6.58 33.89 20.91
N LYS A 135 7.81 34.16 20.43
CA LYS A 135 8.35 33.55 19.19
C LYS A 135 8.55 32.03 19.40
N PRO A 136 7.94 31.16 18.58
CA PRO A 136 7.82 29.72 18.85
C PRO A 136 9.09 28.90 18.56
N LEU A 137 10.23 29.55 18.30
CA LEU A 137 11.47 28.83 18.06
C LEU A 137 12.10 28.45 19.41
N PRO A 138 12.46 27.16 19.61
CA PRO A 138 13.14 26.72 20.81
C PRO A 138 14.60 27.20 20.76
N THR A 139 14.83 28.44 21.16
CA THR A 139 16.16 28.89 21.53
C THR A 139 16.47 28.33 22.91
N ILE A 140 17.71 27.88 23.15
CA ILE A 140 18.17 27.34 24.45
C ILE A 140 17.77 28.27 25.62
N TRP A 141 17.83 29.58 25.38
CA TRP A 141 17.37 30.60 26.32
C TRP A 141 15.88 30.54 26.65
N ASN A 142 15.02 30.37 25.64
CA ASN A 142 13.56 30.29 25.83
C ASN A 142 13.16 29.03 26.61
N SER A 143 13.90 27.93 26.43
CA SER A 143 13.70 26.68 27.18
C SER A 143 14.15 26.78 28.63
N ILE A 144 15.26 27.48 28.92
CA ILE A 144 15.72 27.71 30.29
C ILE A 144 14.78 28.67 31.03
N VAL A 145 14.33 29.73 30.36
CA VAL A 145 13.36 30.69 30.91
C VAL A 145 12.01 30.02 31.19
N SER A 146 11.53 29.12 30.33
CA SER A 146 10.27 28.41 30.58
C SER A 146 10.37 27.41 31.75
N ILE A 147 11.51 26.75 31.95
CA ILE A 147 11.78 25.87 33.11
C ILE A 147 11.88 26.66 34.42
N LEU A 148 12.52 27.84 34.39
CA LEU A 148 12.61 28.73 35.56
C LEU A 148 11.26 29.38 35.89
N GLN A 149 10.47 29.75 34.88
CA GLN A 149 9.12 30.30 35.08
C GLN A 149 8.15 29.26 35.65
N THR A 150 8.25 27.99 35.25
CA THR A 150 7.41 26.89 35.77
C THR A 150 7.74 26.50 37.22
N THR A 151 8.99 26.69 37.66
CA THR A 151 9.41 26.37 39.03
C THR A 151 9.19 27.52 40.01
N LEU A 152 9.30 28.78 39.58
CA LEU A 152 9.13 29.94 40.48
C LEU A 152 7.68 30.45 40.59
N LEU A 153 6.85 30.26 39.57
CA LEU A 153 5.49 30.80 39.53
C LEU A 153 4.53 29.68 39.10
N ARG A 154 3.60 29.28 39.99
CA ARG A 154 2.45 28.41 39.67
C ARG A 154 1.47 29.13 38.72
N PHE A 155 1.91 29.45 37.51
CA PHE A 155 1.01 29.92 36.46
C PHE A 155 0.24 28.73 35.91
N ASN A 156 -1.09 28.79 35.99
CA ASN A 156 -1.99 27.88 35.27
C ASN A 156 -1.64 27.95 33.78
N HIS A 157 -0.98 26.91 33.26
CA HIS A 157 -0.83 26.75 31.82
C HIS A 157 -2.23 26.64 31.22
N GLN A 158 -2.60 27.60 30.37
CA GLN A 158 -3.82 27.48 29.57
C GLN A 158 -3.53 26.46 28.47
N HIS A 159 -4.05 25.26 28.63
CA HIS A 159 -4.13 24.27 27.57
C HIS A 159 -5.23 24.70 26.60
N ARG A 160 -4.89 24.93 25.32
CA ARG A 160 -5.88 25.09 24.25
C ARG A 160 -6.01 23.77 23.51
N LYS A 161 -7.24 23.30 23.36
CA LYS A 161 -7.57 22.18 22.48
C LYS A 161 -7.66 22.71 21.05
N ILE A 162 -6.81 22.19 20.17
CA ILE A 162 -6.87 22.46 18.73
C ILE A 162 -7.47 21.23 18.07
N ARG A 163 -8.53 21.43 17.28
CA ARG A 163 -9.09 20.36 16.46
C ARG A 163 -8.27 20.20 15.20
N ILE A 164 -7.66 19.03 15.05
CA ILE A 164 -6.89 18.67 13.85
C ILE A 164 -7.82 18.09 12.79
N LEU A 165 -8.79 17.25 13.18
CA LEU A 165 -9.84 16.72 12.31
C LEU A 165 -11.21 17.17 12.84
N ASN A 166 -12.09 17.55 11.92
CA ASN A 166 -13.37 18.20 12.19
C ASN A 166 -14.52 17.42 11.50
N ASN A 167 -15.11 16.46 12.21
CA ASN A 167 -16.26 15.65 11.80
C ASN A 167 -16.08 15.07 10.39
N VAL A 168 -14.94 14.40 10.15
CA VAL A 168 -14.67 13.81 8.83
C VAL A 168 -15.35 12.45 8.72
N SER A 169 -15.95 12.17 7.56
CA SER A 169 -16.68 10.93 7.27
C SER A 169 -16.30 10.40 5.89
N GLY A 170 -16.25 9.08 5.72
CA GLY A 170 -15.89 8.48 4.44
C GLY A 170 -15.81 6.95 4.46
N ILE A 171 -15.59 6.39 3.26
CA ILE A 171 -15.46 4.96 3.01
C ILE A 171 -14.27 4.70 2.08
N LEU A 172 -13.38 3.78 2.45
CA LEU A 172 -12.42 3.18 1.52
C LEU A 172 -12.91 1.80 1.13
N LYS A 173 -13.08 1.58 -0.16
CA LYS A 173 -13.53 0.30 -0.71
C LYS A 173 -12.36 -0.64 -1.00
N PRO A 174 -12.57 -1.95 -0.89
CA PRO A 174 -11.64 -2.94 -1.40
C PRO A 174 -11.32 -2.75 -2.87
N SER A 175 -10.13 -3.20 -3.24
CA SER A 175 -9.65 -3.22 -4.63
C SER A 175 -9.53 -1.84 -5.27
N ARG A 176 -9.28 -0.80 -4.45
CA ARG A 176 -9.13 0.59 -4.90
C ARG A 176 -7.89 1.24 -4.30
N LEU A 177 -7.21 2.02 -5.15
CA LEU A 177 -6.12 2.91 -4.79
C LEU A 177 -6.66 4.34 -4.67
N THR A 178 -6.66 4.87 -3.45
CA THR A 178 -7.18 6.21 -3.13
C THR A 178 -6.05 7.20 -2.86
N LEU A 179 -6.09 8.37 -3.50
CA LEU A 179 -5.18 9.49 -3.24
C LEU A 179 -5.72 10.35 -2.10
N LEU A 180 -4.90 10.62 -1.09
CA LEU A 180 -5.16 11.61 -0.06
C LEU A 180 -4.39 12.90 -0.39
N LEU A 181 -5.10 13.91 -0.86
CA LEU A 181 -4.52 15.18 -1.30
C LEU A 181 -4.94 16.33 -0.37
N GLY A 182 -4.07 17.32 -0.22
CA GLY A 182 -4.38 18.53 0.52
C GLY A 182 -3.11 19.28 0.94
N PRO A 183 -3.20 20.58 1.23
CA PRO A 183 -2.05 21.39 1.62
C PRO A 183 -1.37 20.86 2.90
N PRO A 184 -0.11 21.22 3.16
CA PRO A 184 0.57 20.89 4.41
C PRO A 184 -0.25 21.34 5.63
N GLY A 185 -0.31 20.51 6.67
CA GLY A 185 -1.03 20.83 7.91
C GLY A 185 -2.55 20.63 7.90
N CYS A 186 -3.16 20.15 6.80
CA CYS A 186 -4.61 19.92 6.74
C CYS A 186 -5.12 18.67 7.48
N GLY A 187 -4.24 17.84 8.06
CA GLY A 187 -4.61 16.67 8.85
C GLY A 187 -4.46 15.30 8.16
N LYS A 188 -3.83 15.21 6.97
CA LYS A 188 -3.63 13.95 6.23
C LYS A 188 -3.02 12.83 7.10
N SER A 189 -1.86 13.10 7.69
CA SER A 189 -1.15 12.16 8.56
C SER A 189 -1.98 11.75 9.79
N THR A 190 -2.77 12.69 10.32
CA THR A 190 -3.67 12.43 11.46
C THR A 190 -4.81 11.51 11.07
N LEU A 191 -5.41 11.70 9.89
CA LEU A 191 -6.44 10.80 9.35
C LEU A 191 -5.87 9.40 9.13
N LEU A 192 -4.71 9.28 8.46
CA LEU A 192 -4.07 7.98 8.21
C LEU A 192 -3.78 7.23 9.51
N LYS A 193 -3.25 7.91 10.53
CA LYS A 193 -2.98 7.31 11.85
C LYS A 193 -4.25 6.90 12.59
N ALA A 194 -5.30 7.71 12.51
CA ALA A 194 -6.58 7.39 13.12
C ALA A 194 -7.20 6.14 12.49
N LEU A 195 -7.22 6.06 11.15
CA LEU A 195 -7.72 4.88 10.44
C LEU A 195 -6.89 3.63 10.75
N ALA A 196 -5.56 3.75 10.82
CA ALA A 196 -4.67 2.64 11.14
C ALA A 196 -4.68 2.19 12.62
N GLY A 197 -5.47 2.84 13.50
CA GLY A 197 -5.47 2.56 14.94
C GLY A 197 -4.18 2.96 15.67
N LYS A 198 -3.39 3.88 15.11
CA LYS A 198 -2.10 4.34 15.66
C LYS A 198 -2.22 5.59 16.55
N THR A 199 -3.40 6.19 16.64
CA THR A 199 -3.66 7.35 17.49
C THR A 199 -4.13 6.91 18.87
N LEU A 200 -3.77 7.66 19.92
CA LEU A 200 -4.25 7.38 21.28
C LEU A 200 -5.79 7.52 21.33
N SER A 201 -6.46 6.51 21.89
CA SER A 201 -7.94 6.41 21.89
C SER A 201 -8.64 7.56 22.61
N ASN A 202 -7.99 8.23 23.55
CA ASN A 202 -8.52 9.37 24.29
C ASN A 202 -8.58 10.68 23.48
N VAL A 203 -7.99 10.71 22.29
CA VAL A 203 -7.85 11.90 21.44
C VAL A 203 -8.77 11.82 20.21
N VAL A 204 -9.25 10.62 19.86
CA VAL A 204 -10.13 10.38 18.72
C VAL A 204 -11.57 10.22 19.20
N THR A 205 -12.50 10.94 18.57
CA THR A 205 -13.95 10.75 18.73
C THR A 205 -14.57 10.45 17.37
N GLY A 206 -15.81 9.94 17.35
CA GLY A 206 -16.45 9.39 16.16
C GLY A 206 -16.31 7.88 16.07
N GLU A 207 -16.73 7.30 14.95
CA GLU A 207 -16.73 5.84 14.73
C GLU A 207 -15.79 5.48 13.59
N ILE A 208 -14.95 4.46 13.79
CA ILE A 208 -14.11 3.85 12.75
C ILE A 208 -14.34 2.34 12.80
N GLU A 209 -14.71 1.77 11.65
CA GLU A 209 -15.07 0.36 11.53
C GLU A 209 -14.43 -0.27 10.30
N TYR A 210 -13.97 -1.51 10.44
CA TYR A 210 -13.49 -2.34 9.33
C TYR A 210 -14.52 -3.45 9.13
N ASN A 211 -15.13 -3.51 7.94
CA ASN A 211 -16.19 -4.47 7.65
C ASN A 211 -17.32 -4.49 8.71
N GLY A 212 -17.63 -3.34 9.33
CA GLY A 212 -18.64 -3.23 10.39
C GLY A 212 -18.21 -3.69 11.78
N VAL A 213 -16.91 -3.91 12.00
CA VAL A 213 -16.29 -4.24 13.30
C VAL A 213 -15.49 -3.03 13.76
N LYS A 214 -15.72 -2.56 14.99
CA LYS A 214 -15.06 -1.37 15.54
C LYS A 214 -13.58 -1.61 15.81
N LEU A 215 -12.75 -0.56 15.74
CA LEU A 215 -11.29 -0.67 15.93
C LEU A 215 -10.88 -1.32 17.27
N ASP A 216 -11.69 -1.21 18.32
CA ASP A 216 -11.43 -1.80 19.65
C ASP A 216 -11.84 -3.27 19.77
N GLU A 217 -12.56 -3.83 18.78
CA GLU A 217 -13.00 -5.22 18.76
C GLU A 217 -12.00 -6.18 18.06
N PHE A 218 -10.97 -5.64 17.41
CA PHE A 218 -9.91 -6.43 16.75
C PHE A 218 -8.54 -5.78 16.97
N VAL A 219 -7.50 -6.24 16.26
CA VAL A 219 -6.16 -5.66 16.30
C VAL A 219 -5.88 -4.93 14.98
N PRO A 220 -6.08 -3.58 14.92
CA PRO A 220 -5.87 -2.79 13.72
C PRO A 220 -4.45 -2.90 13.18
N GLU A 221 -3.43 -2.92 14.05
CA GLU A 221 -2.02 -2.98 13.65
C GLU A 221 -1.61 -4.33 13.04
N LYS A 222 -2.49 -5.33 13.09
CA LYS A 222 -2.32 -6.63 12.43
C LYS A 222 -3.18 -6.80 11.18
N THR A 223 -4.15 -5.93 11.00
CA THR A 223 -5.05 -5.93 9.83
C THR A 223 -4.62 -4.87 8.80
N ALA A 224 -4.09 -3.76 9.31
CA ALA A 224 -3.64 -2.61 8.56
C ALA A 224 -2.15 -2.31 8.78
N ALA A 225 -1.50 -1.84 7.72
CA ALA A 225 -0.16 -1.28 7.79
C ALA A 225 -0.20 0.24 7.66
N TYR A 226 0.57 0.94 8.50
CA TYR A 226 0.80 2.38 8.38
C TYR A 226 2.27 2.64 8.06
N ILE A 227 2.51 3.33 6.94
CA ILE A 227 3.84 3.80 6.55
C ILE A 227 3.95 5.26 6.94
N SER A 228 4.88 5.56 7.85
CA SER A 228 5.18 6.93 8.20
C SER A 228 6.07 7.60 7.15
N GLN A 229 6.07 8.93 7.14
CA GLN A 229 6.99 9.72 6.33
C GLN A 229 8.47 9.38 6.59
N TYR A 230 8.80 9.03 7.84
CA TYR A 230 10.16 8.69 8.25
C TYR A 230 10.46 7.22 7.98
N VAL A 231 11.65 7.00 7.42
CA VAL A 231 12.17 5.66 7.16
C VAL A 231 13.05 5.24 8.32
N LEU A 232 12.72 4.13 8.97
CA LEU A 232 13.48 3.59 10.09
C LEU A 232 13.90 2.15 9.77
N HIS A 233 15.15 1.99 9.35
CA HIS A 233 15.76 0.70 9.06
C HIS A 233 16.89 0.39 10.04
N VAL A 234 17.17 -0.90 10.22
CA VAL A 234 18.39 -1.34 10.91
C VAL A 234 19.56 -1.25 9.93
N PRO A 235 20.51 -0.31 10.09
CA PRO A 235 21.51 -0.04 9.06
C PRO A 235 22.52 -1.18 8.89
N GLU A 236 22.67 -2.01 9.92
CA GLU A 236 23.52 -3.20 9.90
C GLU A 236 22.83 -4.44 9.32
N MET A 237 21.66 -4.33 8.68
CA MET A 237 21.02 -5.42 7.92
C MET A 237 21.17 -5.20 6.41
N THR A 238 21.14 -6.27 5.61
CA THR A 238 20.99 -6.14 4.15
C THR A 238 19.53 -5.90 3.76
N VAL A 239 19.28 -5.45 2.53
CA VAL A 239 17.93 -5.28 1.98
C VAL A 239 17.13 -6.59 2.08
N ARG A 240 17.73 -7.71 1.65
CA ARG A 240 17.14 -9.04 1.71
C ARG A 240 16.87 -9.49 3.13
N GLU A 241 17.83 -9.32 4.04
CA GLU A 241 17.65 -9.70 5.46
C GLU A 241 16.52 -8.90 6.12
N THR A 242 16.36 -7.64 5.75
CA THR A 242 15.29 -6.76 6.23
C THR A 242 13.93 -7.28 5.79
N LEU A 243 13.77 -7.59 4.50
CA LEU A 243 12.54 -8.17 3.97
C LEU A 243 12.26 -9.58 4.50
N ASP A 244 13.28 -10.44 4.61
CA ASP A 244 13.14 -11.78 5.19
C ASP A 244 12.70 -11.70 6.67
N PHE A 245 13.26 -10.77 7.45
CA PHE A 245 12.84 -10.54 8.81
C PHE A 245 11.37 -10.07 8.88
N SER A 246 11.00 -9.12 8.03
CA SER A 246 9.62 -8.62 7.95
C SER A 246 8.63 -9.72 7.55
N ALA A 247 8.93 -10.49 6.49
CA ALA A 247 8.11 -11.63 6.03
C ALA A 247 7.91 -12.66 7.15
N ARG A 248 8.99 -13.01 7.85
CA ARG A 248 8.94 -13.96 8.96
C ARG A 248 8.15 -13.43 10.16
N PHE A 249 8.19 -12.13 10.44
CA PHE A 249 7.49 -11.57 11.60
C PHE A 249 6.00 -11.36 11.33
N GLN A 250 5.66 -11.01 10.09
CA GLN A 250 4.27 -10.80 9.67
C GLN A 250 3.53 -12.11 9.37
N GLY A 251 4.26 -13.16 8.97
CA GLY A 251 3.68 -14.47 8.64
C GLY A 251 3.00 -14.47 7.27
N VAL A 252 2.30 -15.56 6.97
CA VAL A 252 1.62 -15.76 5.66
C VAL A 252 0.14 -15.37 5.69
N GLY A 253 -0.41 -15.04 6.87
CA GLY A 253 -1.82 -14.71 7.05
C GLY A 253 -2.74 -15.81 6.52
N THR A 254 -3.74 -15.44 5.74
CA THR A 254 -4.74 -16.38 5.20
C THR A 254 -4.26 -17.15 3.97
N ARG A 255 -3.03 -16.93 3.48
CA ARG A 255 -2.51 -17.56 2.24
C ARG A 255 -2.59 -19.09 2.31
N ALA A 256 -2.23 -19.69 3.45
CA ALA A 256 -2.26 -21.14 3.67
C ALA A 256 -3.69 -21.73 3.63
N GLU A 257 -4.66 -21.01 4.18
CA GLU A 257 -6.07 -21.43 4.16
C GLU A 257 -6.67 -21.28 2.76
N ILE A 258 -6.37 -20.17 2.07
CA ILE A 258 -6.84 -19.92 0.71
C ILE A 258 -6.31 -20.99 -0.24
N ILE A 259 -5.01 -21.28 -0.23
CA ILE A 259 -4.44 -22.28 -1.15
C ILE A 259 -4.97 -23.69 -0.85
N LYS A 260 -5.23 -24.00 0.43
CA LYS A 260 -5.89 -25.25 0.82
C LYS A 260 -7.28 -25.39 0.23
N GLU A 261 -8.08 -24.31 0.29
CA GLU A 261 -9.41 -24.28 -0.29
C GLU A 261 -9.36 -24.40 -1.82
N VAL A 262 -8.47 -23.63 -2.47
CA VAL A 262 -8.26 -23.68 -3.93
C VAL A 262 -7.93 -25.10 -4.39
N ILE A 263 -6.92 -25.75 -3.81
CA ILE A 263 -6.50 -27.11 -4.19
C ILE A 263 -7.63 -28.13 -3.94
N THR A 264 -8.44 -27.93 -2.90
CA THR A 264 -9.57 -28.83 -2.60
C THR A 264 -10.63 -28.73 -3.69
N ARG A 265 -11.05 -27.52 -4.05
CA ARG A 265 -12.06 -27.30 -5.09
C ARG A 265 -11.54 -27.60 -6.50
N GLU A 266 -10.27 -27.38 -6.77
CA GLU A 266 -9.63 -27.77 -8.04
C GLU A 266 -9.74 -29.28 -8.25
N LYS A 267 -9.47 -30.10 -7.22
CA LYS A 267 -9.64 -31.55 -7.29
C LYS A 267 -11.10 -31.96 -7.50
N GLU A 268 -12.03 -31.32 -6.80
CA GLU A 268 -13.47 -31.61 -6.96
C GLU A 268 -13.98 -31.26 -8.37
N ALA A 269 -13.44 -30.21 -8.98
CA ALA A 269 -13.77 -29.76 -10.32
C ALA A 269 -12.94 -30.42 -11.43
N GLY A 270 -11.93 -31.23 -11.11
CA GLY A 270 -11.01 -31.83 -12.09
C GLY A 270 -10.17 -30.79 -12.84
N VAL A 271 -9.84 -29.67 -12.19
CA VAL A 271 -9.07 -28.56 -12.80
C VAL A 271 -7.59 -28.73 -12.48
N ILE A 272 -6.77 -28.79 -13.54
CA ILE A 272 -5.31 -28.80 -13.42
C ILE A 272 -4.80 -27.35 -13.46
N PRO A 273 -4.10 -26.86 -12.41
CA PRO A 273 -3.54 -25.52 -12.39
C PRO A 273 -2.25 -25.44 -13.24
N GLU A 274 -1.88 -24.22 -13.62
CA GLU A 274 -0.59 -23.96 -14.26
C GLU A 274 0.56 -24.24 -13.27
N PRO A 275 1.58 -25.06 -13.63
CA PRO A 275 2.64 -25.51 -12.72
C PRO A 275 3.36 -24.38 -11.98
N ASP A 276 3.78 -23.34 -12.69
CA ASP A 276 4.56 -22.24 -12.10
C ASP A 276 3.71 -21.40 -11.12
N ILE A 277 2.44 -21.18 -11.45
CA ILE A 277 1.49 -20.49 -10.57
C ILE A 277 1.16 -21.35 -9.34
N ASP A 278 1.05 -22.66 -9.52
CA ASP A 278 0.87 -23.60 -8.42
C ASP A 278 2.04 -23.63 -7.46
N THR A 279 3.24 -23.78 -8.00
CA THR A 279 4.48 -23.74 -7.23
C THR A 279 4.62 -22.42 -6.48
N TYR A 280 4.37 -21.29 -7.13
CA TYR A 280 4.44 -19.97 -6.50
C TYR A 280 3.45 -19.82 -5.35
N MET A 281 2.15 -20.07 -5.60
CA MET A 281 1.11 -19.89 -4.58
C MET A 281 1.31 -20.81 -3.37
N LYS A 282 1.73 -22.06 -3.60
CA LYS A 282 2.08 -22.99 -2.51
C LYS A 282 3.31 -22.51 -1.74
N ALA A 283 4.36 -22.07 -2.43
CA ALA A 283 5.59 -21.62 -1.78
C ALA A 283 5.42 -20.36 -0.92
N ILE A 284 4.62 -19.37 -1.35
CA ILE A 284 4.35 -18.16 -0.54
C ILE A 284 3.42 -18.41 0.65
N SER A 285 2.79 -19.59 0.69
CA SER A 285 1.92 -20.03 1.80
C SER A 285 2.66 -20.77 2.92
N VAL A 286 3.96 -21.08 2.73
CA VAL A 286 4.76 -21.81 3.72
C VAL A 286 5.23 -20.88 4.85
N GLU A 287 4.88 -21.23 6.09
CA GLU A 287 5.28 -20.49 7.28
C GLU A 287 6.70 -20.82 7.77
N GLY A 288 7.31 -19.85 8.44
CA GLY A 288 8.51 -20.07 9.26
C GLY A 288 9.83 -20.27 8.50
N LEU A 289 9.84 -20.16 7.18
CA LEU A 289 11.05 -20.23 6.37
C LEU A 289 12.00 -19.07 6.71
N GLN A 290 13.31 -19.35 6.74
CA GLN A 290 14.31 -18.29 6.94
C GLN A 290 14.37 -17.31 5.76
N ARG A 291 14.16 -17.83 4.55
CA ARG A 291 14.06 -17.07 3.30
C ARG A 291 12.79 -17.48 2.59
N SER A 292 11.94 -16.51 2.25
CA SER A 292 10.62 -16.78 1.66
C SER A 292 10.64 -16.53 0.15
N MET A 293 9.82 -17.26 -0.62
CA MET A 293 9.63 -16.94 -2.05
C MET A 293 9.00 -15.54 -2.22
N GLN A 294 8.18 -15.13 -1.25
CA GLN A 294 7.62 -13.78 -1.21
C GLN A 294 8.73 -12.72 -1.15
N THR A 295 9.80 -12.94 -0.39
CA THR A 295 10.93 -12.00 -0.32
C THR A 295 11.58 -11.80 -1.69
N ASP A 296 11.84 -12.90 -2.42
CA ASP A 296 12.49 -12.84 -3.73
C ASP A 296 11.60 -12.12 -4.75
N TYR A 297 10.29 -12.40 -4.74
CA TYR A 297 9.29 -11.68 -5.53
C TYR A 297 9.27 -10.18 -5.19
N ILE A 298 9.21 -9.79 -3.91
CA ILE A 298 9.20 -8.38 -3.50
C ILE A 298 10.50 -7.66 -3.91
N LEU A 299 11.65 -8.32 -3.79
CA LEU A 299 12.93 -7.75 -4.26
C LEU A 299 12.89 -7.45 -5.76
N LYS A 300 12.34 -8.36 -6.57
CA LYS A 300 12.24 -8.19 -8.02
C LYS A 300 11.31 -7.03 -8.40
N ILE A 301 10.06 -7.03 -7.91
CA ILE A 301 9.06 -6.00 -8.29
C ILE A 301 9.40 -4.60 -7.77
N MET A 302 10.16 -4.51 -6.67
CA MET A 302 10.61 -3.24 -6.13
C MET A 302 11.94 -2.77 -6.74
N GLY A 303 12.51 -3.51 -7.71
CA GLY A 303 13.80 -3.18 -8.32
C GLY A 303 14.92 -3.10 -7.28
N LEU A 304 14.93 -4.04 -6.34
CA LEU A 304 15.88 -4.15 -5.24
C LEU A 304 16.74 -5.43 -5.32
N ASP A 305 16.56 -6.22 -6.38
CA ASP A 305 17.27 -7.46 -6.64
C ASP A 305 18.80 -7.24 -6.78
N ILE A 306 19.21 -6.20 -7.51
CA ILE A 306 20.63 -5.85 -7.70
C ILE A 306 21.29 -5.47 -6.37
N CYS A 307 20.56 -4.79 -5.47
CA CYS A 307 21.07 -4.34 -4.17
C CYS A 307 20.62 -5.24 -3.00
N ALA A 308 20.08 -6.43 -3.27
CA ALA A 308 19.46 -7.30 -2.28
C ALA A 308 20.41 -7.65 -1.11
N ASP A 309 21.69 -7.88 -1.41
CA ASP A 309 22.69 -8.27 -0.42
C ASP A 309 23.57 -7.09 0.04
N ILE A 310 23.22 -5.85 -0.34
CA ILE A 310 23.87 -4.63 0.11
C ILE A 310 23.27 -4.20 1.46
N MET A 311 24.13 -3.68 2.34
CA MET A 311 23.74 -3.12 3.64
C MET A 311 22.82 -1.91 3.45
N VAL A 312 21.78 -1.80 4.29
CA VAL A 312 20.85 -0.66 4.22
C VAL A 312 21.58 0.65 4.54
N GLY A 313 22.45 0.64 5.55
CA GLY A 313 23.24 1.80 5.95
C GLY A 313 22.43 2.95 6.54
N ASP A 314 23.14 3.94 7.06
CA ASP A 314 22.60 5.15 7.70
C ASP A 314 23.40 6.39 7.25
N ALA A 315 23.35 7.49 7.99
CA ALA A 315 24.13 8.69 7.67
C ALA A 315 25.65 8.50 7.88
N MET A 316 26.05 7.56 8.73
CA MET A 316 27.46 7.28 9.09
C MET A 316 28.03 6.08 8.33
N ARG A 317 27.16 5.16 7.89
CA ARG A 317 27.49 3.92 7.20
C ARG A 317 26.94 3.97 5.78
N ARG A 318 27.84 3.88 4.80
CA ARG A 318 27.44 3.74 3.39
C ARG A 318 26.52 2.53 3.23
N GLY A 319 25.45 2.71 2.48
CA GLY A 319 24.50 1.66 2.13
C GLY A 319 23.77 2.01 0.84
N ILE A 320 22.53 1.55 0.71
CA ILE A 320 21.66 1.85 -0.43
C ILE A 320 21.26 3.34 -0.47
N SER A 321 20.85 3.80 -1.66
CA SER A 321 20.36 5.16 -1.91
C SER A 321 19.06 5.47 -1.18
N GLY A 322 18.72 6.75 -1.03
CA GLY A 322 17.46 7.18 -0.41
C GLY A 322 16.21 6.64 -1.13
N GLY A 323 16.26 6.57 -2.46
CA GLY A 323 15.20 5.98 -3.29
C GLY A 323 15.00 4.49 -3.02
N GLU A 324 16.10 3.74 -2.98
CA GLU A 324 16.07 2.31 -2.61
C GLU A 324 15.56 2.10 -1.18
N LYS A 325 15.89 2.97 -0.21
CA LYS A 325 15.36 2.87 1.17
C LYS A 325 13.84 3.03 1.23
N LYS A 326 13.27 3.91 0.40
CA LYS A 326 11.82 4.10 0.31
C LYS A 326 11.13 2.92 -0.35
N ARG A 327 11.73 2.35 -1.41
CA ARG A 327 11.27 1.09 -2.01
C ARG A 327 11.34 -0.07 -1.02
N LEU A 328 12.42 -0.18 -0.24
CA LEU A 328 12.55 -1.18 0.82
C LEU A 328 11.45 -1.03 1.88
N THR A 329 11.17 0.21 2.33
CA THR A 329 10.08 0.49 3.30
C THR A 329 8.72 0.03 2.76
N THR A 330 8.46 0.28 1.48
CA THR A 330 7.23 -0.19 0.82
C THR A 330 7.21 -1.71 0.75
N GLY A 331 8.32 -2.33 0.35
CA GLY A 331 8.53 -3.78 0.30
C GLY A 331 8.25 -4.47 1.63
N GLU A 332 8.73 -3.90 2.74
CA GLU A 332 8.48 -4.44 4.08
C GLU A 332 7.00 -4.48 4.45
N MET A 333 6.16 -3.61 3.89
CA MET A 333 4.72 -3.63 4.17
C MET A 333 3.97 -4.61 3.30
N ILE A 334 4.33 -4.70 2.02
CA ILE A 334 3.63 -5.56 1.05
C ILE A 334 4.09 -7.02 1.09
N VAL A 335 5.22 -7.32 1.75
CA VAL A 335 5.70 -8.69 1.93
C VAL A 335 4.76 -9.51 2.82
N GLY A 336 4.11 -8.86 3.80
CA GLY A 336 3.17 -9.52 4.70
C GLY A 336 1.74 -9.59 4.16
N PRO A 337 0.80 -10.07 5.01
CA PRO A 337 -0.57 -10.34 4.59
C PRO A 337 -1.53 -9.15 4.76
N SER A 338 -1.04 -7.96 5.14
CA SER A 338 -1.86 -6.77 5.41
C SER A 338 -2.72 -6.41 4.21
N LYS A 339 -4.02 -6.17 4.45
CA LYS A 339 -5.01 -5.87 3.40
C LYS A 339 -5.41 -4.41 3.32
N ALA A 340 -5.26 -3.67 4.41
CA ALA A 340 -5.43 -2.22 4.44
C ALA A 340 -4.06 -1.55 4.55
N LEU A 341 -3.71 -0.68 3.60
CA LEU A 341 -2.43 0.01 3.55
C LEU A 341 -2.64 1.53 3.60
N PHE A 342 -2.08 2.17 4.62
CA PHE A 342 -2.14 3.62 4.81
C PHE A 342 -0.74 4.20 4.69
N MET A 343 -0.51 5.03 3.68
CA MET A 343 0.83 5.45 3.31
C MET A 343 0.97 6.97 3.35
N ASP A 344 1.89 7.46 4.18
CA ASP A 344 2.04 8.88 4.47
C ASP A 344 3.25 9.49 3.73
N GLU A 345 2.99 10.34 2.75
CA GLU A 345 3.99 11.12 2.00
C GLU A 345 5.15 10.26 1.43
N ILE A 346 4.82 9.13 0.82
CA ILE A 346 5.81 8.15 0.33
C ILE A 346 6.70 8.67 -0.81
N SER A 347 6.30 9.73 -1.50
CA SER A 347 7.08 10.36 -2.58
C SER A 347 8.12 11.38 -2.10
N THR A 348 8.15 11.73 -0.80
CA THR A 348 9.10 12.73 -0.32
C THR A 348 10.55 12.25 -0.48
N GLY A 349 11.35 13.06 -1.21
CA GLY A 349 12.74 12.76 -1.52
C GLY A 349 12.95 11.76 -2.67
N LEU A 350 11.91 11.47 -3.46
CA LEU A 350 11.98 10.63 -4.65
C LEU A 350 11.87 11.44 -5.94
N ASP A 351 12.48 10.93 -7.00
CA ASP A 351 12.21 11.38 -8.36
C ASP A 351 10.84 10.89 -8.85
N SER A 352 10.33 11.51 -9.91
CA SER A 352 9.02 11.20 -10.48
C SER A 352 8.92 9.76 -11.01
N SER A 353 10.01 9.24 -11.60
CA SER A 353 10.01 7.89 -12.18
C SER A 353 9.93 6.81 -11.10
N THR A 354 10.72 6.95 -10.01
CA THR A 354 10.62 6.04 -8.86
C THR A 354 9.25 6.13 -8.21
N THR A 355 8.70 7.33 -8.07
CA THR A 355 7.36 7.52 -7.50
C THR A 355 6.30 6.80 -8.33
N PHE A 356 6.33 6.95 -9.65
CA PHE A 356 5.41 6.29 -10.58
C PHE A 356 5.50 4.76 -10.46
N GLN A 357 6.71 4.20 -10.43
CA GLN A 357 6.91 2.75 -10.28
C GLN A 357 6.31 2.21 -8.97
N ILE A 358 6.55 2.90 -7.84
CA ILE A 358 5.98 2.51 -6.54
C ILE A 358 4.45 2.56 -6.61
N VAL A 359 3.86 3.66 -7.09
CA VAL A 359 2.41 3.83 -7.13
C VAL A 359 1.76 2.83 -8.11
N SER A 360 2.41 2.51 -9.22
CA SER A 360 1.91 1.50 -10.16
C SER A 360 1.92 0.10 -9.54
N CYS A 361 2.98 -0.27 -8.81
CA CYS A 361 3.00 -1.51 -8.04
C CYS A 361 1.85 -1.55 -7.00
N LEU A 362 1.59 -0.45 -6.29
CA LEU A 362 0.46 -0.35 -5.36
C LEU A 362 -0.89 -0.46 -6.06
N GLN A 363 -1.07 0.14 -7.24
CA GLN A 363 -2.30 0.02 -8.02
C GLN A 363 -2.56 -1.44 -8.39
N GLN A 364 -1.55 -2.13 -8.91
CA GLN A 364 -1.64 -3.55 -9.26
C GLN A 364 -1.97 -4.41 -8.03
N LEU A 365 -1.35 -4.13 -6.88
CA LEU A 365 -1.68 -4.78 -5.62
C LEU A 365 -3.13 -4.51 -5.20
N ALA A 366 -3.60 -3.26 -5.27
CA ALA A 366 -4.99 -2.92 -4.96
C ALA A 366 -5.94 -3.74 -5.84
N HIS A 367 -5.80 -3.63 -7.17
CA HIS A 367 -6.73 -4.21 -8.13
C HIS A 367 -6.70 -5.74 -8.14
N MET A 368 -5.54 -6.38 -7.98
CA MET A 368 -5.43 -7.83 -8.14
C MET A 368 -5.46 -8.62 -6.82
N SER A 369 -5.02 -8.03 -5.70
CA SER A 369 -4.99 -8.71 -4.40
C SER A 369 -6.14 -8.31 -3.46
N ASP A 370 -7.08 -7.53 -4.01
CA ASP A 370 -8.23 -6.93 -3.34
C ASP A 370 -7.86 -6.15 -2.07
N SER A 371 -6.72 -5.46 -2.14
CA SER A 371 -6.21 -4.62 -1.06
C SER A 371 -6.87 -3.23 -1.09
N THR A 372 -7.02 -2.62 0.07
CA THR A 372 -7.55 -1.27 0.27
C THR A 372 -6.40 -0.34 0.57
N ILE A 373 -6.09 0.59 -0.33
CA ILE A 373 -4.88 1.40 -0.24
C ILE A 373 -5.24 2.89 -0.24
N LEU A 374 -4.77 3.61 0.77
CA LEU A 374 -4.87 5.07 0.86
C LEU A 374 -3.46 5.66 0.95
N VAL A 375 -3.10 6.49 -0.04
CA VAL A 375 -1.76 7.08 -0.16
C VAL A 375 -1.85 8.60 -0.12
N SER A 376 -1.12 9.23 0.80
CA SER A 376 -0.92 10.68 0.84
C SER A 376 0.26 11.06 -0.06
N LEU A 377 0.01 11.95 -1.04
CA LEU A 377 1.04 12.59 -1.87
C LEU A 377 0.83 14.10 -1.84
N LEU A 378 1.92 14.87 -1.81
CA LEU A 378 1.84 16.33 -1.80
C LEU A 378 1.57 16.88 -3.21
N GLN A 379 2.41 16.53 -4.20
CA GLN A 379 2.32 17.04 -5.58
C GLN A 379 2.68 15.91 -6.56
N PRO A 380 1.76 14.97 -6.84
CA PRO A 380 2.02 13.91 -7.81
C PRO A 380 2.20 14.47 -9.22
N ALA A 381 3.12 13.88 -9.98
CA ALA A 381 3.21 14.11 -11.42
C ALA A 381 1.93 13.63 -12.12
N PRO A 382 1.56 14.20 -13.29
CA PRO A 382 0.32 13.84 -14.00
C PRO A 382 0.17 12.33 -14.22
N GLU A 383 1.24 11.66 -14.63
CA GLU A 383 1.24 10.21 -14.89
C GLU A 383 0.99 9.41 -13.61
N THR A 384 1.50 9.89 -12.47
CA THR A 384 1.23 9.26 -11.15
C THR A 384 -0.18 9.55 -10.66
N TYR A 385 -0.68 10.77 -10.89
CA TYR A 385 -2.05 11.15 -10.55
C TYR A 385 -3.08 10.28 -11.29
N GLU A 386 -2.79 9.92 -12.54
CA GLU A 386 -3.70 9.09 -13.33
C GLU A 386 -3.89 7.66 -12.79
N LEU A 387 -2.94 7.13 -12.01
CA LEU A 387 -3.01 5.78 -11.43
C LEU A 387 -4.06 5.63 -10.32
N PHE A 388 -4.57 6.72 -9.76
CA PHE A 388 -5.52 6.67 -8.65
C PHE A 388 -6.96 6.48 -9.12
N ASP A 389 -7.71 5.62 -8.42
CA ASP A 389 -9.12 5.36 -8.68
C ASP A 389 -10.01 6.43 -8.02
N ASP A 390 -9.70 6.75 -6.77
CA ASP A 390 -10.40 7.71 -5.92
C ASP A 390 -9.47 8.80 -5.41
N ILE A 391 -10.07 9.91 -4.99
CA ILE A 391 -9.38 11.01 -4.33
C ILE A 391 -10.17 11.49 -3.11
N ILE A 392 -9.45 11.75 -2.03
CA ILE A 392 -9.91 12.47 -0.83
C ILE A 392 -9.15 13.79 -0.80
N LEU A 393 -9.87 14.91 -0.97
CA LEU A 393 -9.30 16.25 -0.86
C LEU A 393 -9.59 16.82 0.54
N MET A 394 -8.54 17.20 1.27
CA MET A 394 -8.64 17.77 2.61
C MET A 394 -8.08 19.18 2.71
N ALA A 395 -8.73 20.02 3.52
CA ALA A 395 -8.19 21.29 4.00
C ALA A 395 -8.77 21.59 5.39
N GLU A 396 -7.99 22.25 6.25
CA GLU A 396 -8.43 22.69 7.59
C GLU A 396 -9.11 21.60 8.45
N GLY A 397 -8.62 20.35 8.35
CA GLY A 397 -9.17 19.21 9.10
C GLY A 397 -10.50 18.69 8.59
N LYS A 398 -10.97 19.14 7.41
CA LYS A 398 -12.25 18.74 6.79
C LYS A 398 -12.00 18.03 5.47
N ILE A 399 -12.98 17.24 5.04
CA ILE A 399 -13.01 16.61 3.70
C ILE A 399 -13.88 17.48 2.79
N LEU A 400 -13.29 17.96 1.69
CA LEU A 400 -13.95 18.81 0.70
C LEU A 400 -14.46 18.00 -0.48
N PHE A 401 -13.83 16.86 -0.76
CA PHE A 401 -14.29 15.92 -1.77
C PHE A 401 -13.82 14.51 -1.41
N HIS A 402 -14.67 13.52 -1.66
CA HIS A 402 -14.33 12.11 -1.55
C HIS A 402 -15.12 11.30 -2.58
N GLY A 403 -14.41 10.68 -3.53
CA GLY A 403 -14.99 9.77 -4.51
C GLY A 403 -14.08 9.57 -5.71
N PRO A 404 -14.63 9.10 -6.85
CA PRO A 404 -13.83 8.81 -8.02
C PRO A 404 -13.15 10.05 -8.57
N LYS A 405 -11.86 9.91 -8.91
CA LYS A 405 -10.98 10.99 -9.38
C LYS A 405 -11.61 11.79 -10.53
N ASN A 406 -12.30 11.12 -11.45
CA ASN A 406 -12.85 11.73 -12.66
C ASN A 406 -13.96 12.78 -12.39
N PHE A 407 -14.56 12.79 -11.20
CA PHE A 407 -15.61 13.76 -10.86
C PHE A 407 -15.10 15.02 -10.17
N ILE A 408 -13.85 15.06 -9.69
CA ILE A 408 -13.39 16.17 -8.85
C ILE A 408 -13.29 17.49 -9.61
N LEU A 409 -12.84 17.47 -10.87
CA LEU A 409 -12.75 18.69 -11.68
C LEU A 409 -14.15 19.23 -12.01
N ASN A 410 -15.10 18.36 -12.34
CA ASN A 410 -16.50 18.73 -12.57
C ASN A 410 -17.15 19.29 -11.30
N PHE A 411 -16.77 18.78 -10.12
CA PHE A 411 -17.20 19.34 -8.84
C PHE A 411 -16.71 20.78 -8.71
N PHE A 412 -15.42 21.06 -8.89
CA PHE A 412 -14.91 22.44 -8.81
C PHE A 412 -15.47 23.36 -9.90
N GLU A 413 -15.72 22.84 -11.10
CA GLU A 413 -16.38 23.62 -12.17
C GLU A 413 -17.81 24.00 -11.78
N SER A 414 -18.55 23.10 -11.12
CA SER A 414 -19.87 23.41 -10.56
C SER A 414 -19.83 24.42 -9.39
N CYS A 415 -18.67 24.60 -8.77
CA CYS A 415 -18.41 25.62 -7.75
C CYS A 415 -17.93 26.95 -8.36
N GLY A 416 -17.78 27.02 -9.70
CA GLY A 416 -17.34 28.21 -10.43
C GLY A 416 -15.85 28.29 -10.74
N PHE A 417 -15.10 27.21 -10.47
CA PHE A 417 -13.65 27.17 -10.66
C PHE A 417 -13.25 26.19 -11.76
N LYS A 418 -12.52 26.66 -12.77
CA LYS A 418 -12.06 25.84 -13.89
C LYS A 418 -10.56 25.64 -13.85
N CYS A 419 -10.13 24.38 -13.96
CA CYS A 419 -8.72 24.04 -14.13
C CYS A 419 -8.24 24.45 -15.54
N PRO A 420 -7.19 25.27 -15.67
CA PRO A 420 -6.61 25.59 -16.98
C PRO A 420 -5.99 24.36 -17.65
N GLU A 421 -6.01 24.28 -18.98
CA GLU A 421 -5.54 23.11 -19.74
C GLU A 421 -4.08 22.73 -19.48
N ARG A 422 -3.20 23.73 -19.29
CA ARG A 422 -1.77 23.50 -19.03
C ARG A 422 -1.44 23.30 -17.54
N LYS A 423 -2.44 23.43 -16.66
CA LYS A 423 -2.25 23.29 -15.21
C LYS A 423 -2.41 21.83 -14.82
N ARG A 424 -1.53 21.33 -13.96
CA ARG A 424 -1.67 19.97 -13.41
C ARG A 424 -2.85 19.94 -12.44
N ALA A 425 -3.71 18.92 -12.55
CA ALA A 425 -4.90 18.79 -11.73
C ALA A 425 -4.59 18.84 -10.22
N ALA A 426 -3.58 18.10 -9.76
CA ALA A 426 -3.21 18.07 -8.34
C ALA A 426 -2.71 19.42 -7.80
N ASP A 427 -2.10 20.25 -8.65
CA ASP A 427 -1.67 21.61 -8.27
C ASP A 427 -2.89 22.54 -8.20
N PHE A 428 -3.76 22.50 -9.21
CA PHE A 428 -5.03 23.22 -9.21
C PHE A 428 -5.86 22.93 -7.95
N LEU A 429 -6.03 21.65 -7.60
CA LEU A 429 -6.83 21.22 -6.45
C LEU A 429 -6.30 21.72 -5.10
N GLN A 430 -5.03 22.07 -5.00
CA GLN A 430 -4.45 22.66 -3.79
C GLN A 430 -4.48 24.18 -3.81
N GLU A 431 -4.24 24.79 -4.97
CA GLU A 431 -4.22 26.24 -5.12
C GLU A 431 -5.63 26.84 -5.08
N VAL A 432 -6.66 26.14 -5.58
CA VAL A 432 -8.05 26.59 -5.50
C VAL A 432 -8.55 26.71 -4.05
N LEU A 433 -7.86 26.10 -3.10
CA LEU A 433 -8.14 26.19 -1.66
C LEU A 433 -7.41 27.37 -0.98
N SER A 434 -6.45 28.00 -1.67
CA SER A 434 -5.65 29.10 -1.16
C SER A 434 -6.32 30.43 -1.44
N LYS A 435 -6.48 31.27 -0.42
CA LYS A 435 -7.00 32.64 -0.56
C LYS A 435 -6.19 33.51 -1.52
N LYS A 436 -4.90 33.21 -1.71
CA LYS A 436 -4.01 33.96 -2.61
C LYS A 436 -4.23 33.60 -4.08
N ASP A 437 -4.62 32.36 -4.34
CA ASP A 437 -4.52 31.75 -5.66
C ASP A 437 -5.90 31.44 -6.26
N GLN A 438 -6.95 31.34 -5.44
CA GLN A 438 -8.29 30.91 -5.86
C GLN A 438 -8.91 31.81 -6.96
N GLU A 439 -8.69 33.13 -6.92
CA GLU A 439 -9.26 34.08 -7.88
C GLU A 439 -8.88 33.78 -9.33
N GLN A 440 -7.64 33.31 -9.57
CA GLN A 440 -7.13 33.07 -10.92
C GLN A 440 -7.87 31.93 -11.65
N TYR A 441 -8.64 31.12 -10.92
CA TYR A 441 -9.38 29.98 -11.43
C TYR A 441 -10.87 30.26 -11.62
N TRP A 442 -11.33 31.46 -11.27
CA TRP A 442 -12.73 31.84 -11.39
C TRP A 442 -13.15 31.91 -12.87
N ASN A 443 -14.22 31.19 -13.23
CA ASN A 443 -14.65 31.02 -14.63
C ASN A 443 -16.03 31.65 -14.93
N HIS A 444 -16.65 32.35 -13.98
CA HIS A 444 -17.91 33.05 -14.24
C HIS A 444 -17.65 34.44 -14.82
N SER A 445 -18.14 34.67 -16.05
CA SER A 445 -18.02 35.95 -16.75
C SER A 445 -19.00 37.03 -16.25
N ILE A 446 -20.04 36.64 -15.50
CA ILE A 446 -21.13 37.51 -15.05
C ILE A 446 -21.04 37.80 -13.55
N GLU A 447 -20.54 36.85 -12.75
CA GLU A 447 -20.47 36.97 -11.30
C GLU A 447 -19.09 37.47 -10.85
N THR A 448 -19.06 38.45 -9.96
CA THR A 448 -17.81 38.91 -9.34
C THR A 448 -17.28 37.86 -8.37
N TYR A 449 -15.99 37.55 -8.50
CA TYR A 449 -15.31 36.63 -7.59
C TYR A 449 -15.44 37.06 -6.12
N ASN A 450 -15.77 36.10 -5.28
CA ASN A 450 -15.65 36.18 -3.82
C ASN A 450 -14.94 34.93 -3.33
N PHE A 451 -14.09 35.08 -2.30
CA PHE A 451 -13.38 33.95 -1.73
C PHE A 451 -14.36 32.91 -1.15
N VAL A 452 -14.31 31.70 -1.71
CA VAL A 452 -15.07 30.53 -1.27
C VAL A 452 -14.27 29.81 -0.20
N THR A 453 -14.83 29.74 1.00
CA THR A 453 -14.20 29.14 2.17
C THR A 453 -14.28 27.61 2.14
N VAL A 454 -13.44 26.95 2.95
CA VAL A 454 -13.47 25.49 3.12
C VAL A 454 -14.85 24.98 3.55
N ASP A 455 -15.55 25.72 4.43
CA ASP A 455 -16.90 25.36 4.87
C ASP A 455 -17.91 25.39 3.73
N GLN A 456 -17.84 26.39 2.86
CA GLN A 456 -18.70 26.48 1.68
C GLN A 456 -18.45 25.33 0.71
N PHE A 457 -17.19 24.96 0.46
CA PHE A 457 -16.88 23.77 -0.35
C PHE A 457 -17.42 22.48 0.29
N CYS A 458 -17.32 22.32 1.61
CA CYS A 458 -17.89 21.16 2.30
C CYS A 458 -19.42 21.09 2.16
N GLU A 459 -20.13 22.22 2.23
CA GLU A 459 -21.58 22.27 2.00
C GLU A 459 -21.95 21.93 0.55
N GLN A 460 -21.22 22.50 -0.41
CA GLN A 460 -21.40 22.21 -1.83
C GLN A 460 -21.15 20.72 -2.14
N PHE A 461 -20.12 20.11 -1.53
CA PHE A 461 -19.85 18.68 -1.70
C PHE A 461 -20.98 17.81 -1.14
N LYS A 462 -21.52 18.14 0.04
CA LYS A 462 -22.69 17.44 0.61
C LYS A 462 -23.91 17.50 -0.31
N ALA A 463 -24.09 18.60 -1.05
CA ALA A 463 -25.15 18.77 -2.03
C ALA A 463 -24.85 18.08 -3.38
N TYR A 464 -23.57 17.96 -3.75
CA TYR A 464 -23.12 17.34 -4.98
C TYR A 464 -23.49 15.84 -5.05
N GLN A 465 -23.71 15.31 -6.26
CA GLN A 465 -24.19 13.94 -6.44
C GLN A 465 -23.28 12.89 -5.77
N VAL A 466 -21.96 13.05 -5.88
CA VAL A 466 -20.98 12.14 -5.28
C VAL A 466 -21.07 12.19 -3.74
N GLY A 467 -21.19 13.37 -3.14
CA GLY A 467 -21.33 13.50 -1.69
C GLY A 467 -22.66 12.95 -1.16
N ARG A 468 -23.77 13.15 -1.87
CA ARG A 468 -25.06 12.54 -1.54
C ARG A 468 -25.02 11.01 -1.61
N ASN A 469 -24.36 10.45 -2.64
CA ASN A 469 -24.17 9.02 -2.77
C ASN A 469 -23.34 8.46 -1.61
N LEU A 470 -22.22 9.11 -1.26
CA LEU A 470 -21.37 8.74 -0.14
C LEU A 470 -22.15 8.76 1.20
N ALA A 471 -22.94 9.81 1.46
CA ALA A 471 -23.77 9.90 2.65
C ALA A 471 -24.83 8.78 2.71
N THR A 472 -25.45 8.48 1.57
CA THR A 472 -26.43 7.39 1.45
C THR A 472 -25.77 6.04 1.74
N GLU A 473 -24.57 5.81 1.22
CA GLU A 473 -23.83 4.57 1.44
C GLU A 473 -23.35 4.42 2.89
N LEU A 474 -22.87 5.51 3.49
CA LEU A 474 -22.51 5.57 4.90
C LEU A 474 -23.70 5.27 5.80
N SER A 475 -24.92 5.65 5.44
CA SER A 475 -26.13 5.38 6.23
C SER A 475 -26.49 3.89 6.30
N LYS A 476 -26.10 3.09 5.30
CA LYS A 476 -26.38 1.65 5.25
C LYS A 476 -25.40 0.92 6.19
N PRO A 477 -25.87 0.11 7.16
CA PRO A 477 -24.96 -0.70 7.97
C PRO A 477 -24.19 -1.69 7.09
N HIS A 478 -22.96 -2.01 7.49
CA HIS A 478 -22.19 -3.04 6.79
C HIS A 478 -22.85 -4.41 7.03
N ASP A 479 -22.95 -5.21 5.98
CA ASP A 479 -23.56 -6.53 6.04
C ASP A 479 -22.59 -7.52 6.72
N LYS A 480 -22.75 -7.71 8.04
CA LYS A 480 -21.87 -8.57 8.84
C LYS A 480 -21.85 -10.04 8.35
N SER A 481 -22.85 -10.48 7.59
CA SER A 481 -22.91 -11.84 7.03
C SER A 481 -21.90 -12.08 5.90
N LYS A 482 -21.43 -11.00 5.25
CA LYS A 482 -20.47 -11.05 4.13
C LYS A 482 -19.03 -10.93 4.57
N VAL A 483 -18.79 -10.74 5.87
CA VAL A 483 -17.44 -10.56 6.42
C VAL A 483 -16.74 -11.90 6.44
N HIS A 484 -15.73 -12.05 5.58
CA HIS A 484 -14.85 -13.20 5.66
C HIS A 484 -14.20 -13.21 7.05
N ARG A 485 -14.38 -14.30 7.81
CA ARG A 485 -13.95 -14.39 9.22
C ARG A 485 -12.46 -14.06 9.42
N ASN A 486 -11.66 -14.30 8.39
CA ASN A 486 -10.21 -14.10 8.40
C ASN A 486 -9.78 -12.78 7.73
N ALA A 487 -10.70 -11.86 7.46
CA ALA A 487 -10.38 -10.52 6.94
C ALA A 487 -9.77 -9.60 8.00
N LEU A 488 -10.11 -9.82 9.27
CA LEU A 488 -9.61 -9.04 10.41
C LEU A 488 -8.78 -9.93 11.33
N SER A 489 -7.71 -9.38 11.89
CA SER A 489 -6.91 -10.06 12.89
C SER A 489 -7.39 -9.75 14.29
N TYR A 490 -7.80 -10.78 15.03
CA TYR A 490 -8.19 -10.68 16.45
C TYR A 490 -7.04 -11.06 17.40
N SER A 491 -5.93 -11.57 16.85
CA SER A 491 -4.73 -11.89 17.61
C SER A 491 -3.69 -10.78 17.48
N VAL A 492 -3.03 -10.45 18.60
CA VAL A 492 -1.88 -9.54 18.64
C VAL A 492 -0.65 -10.16 17.98
N TYR A 493 -0.59 -11.49 17.88
CA TYR A 493 0.53 -12.22 17.29
C TYR A 493 0.07 -13.00 16.06
N SER A 494 0.74 -12.75 14.92
CA SER A 494 0.51 -13.46 13.66
C SER A 494 1.11 -14.88 13.65
N LEU A 495 2.03 -15.14 14.58
CA LEU A 495 2.74 -16.42 14.73
C LEU A 495 2.86 -16.78 16.21
N SER A 496 3.29 -18.01 16.49
CA SER A 496 3.57 -18.42 17.86
C SER A 496 4.65 -17.53 18.50
N LYS A 497 4.51 -17.25 19.81
CA LYS A 497 5.51 -16.46 20.56
C LYS A 497 6.94 -17.02 20.42
N TRP A 498 7.07 -18.34 20.29
CA TRP A 498 8.35 -19.00 20.08
C TRP A 498 8.97 -18.71 18.72
N GLN A 499 8.18 -18.70 17.64
CA GLN A 499 8.66 -18.33 16.30
C GLN A 499 9.10 -16.86 16.26
N LEU A 500 8.33 -15.97 16.89
CA LEU A 500 8.69 -14.54 17.00
C LEU A 500 9.99 -14.37 17.79
N LEU A 501 10.12 -15.04 18.94
CA LEU A 501 11.34 -15.03 19.74
C LEU A 501 12.55 -15.54 18.92
N LYS A 502 12.39 -16.65 18.19
CA LYS A 502 13.43 -17.21 17.31
C LYS A 502 13.82 -16.25 16.19
N ALA A 503 12.87 -15.52 15.61
CA ALA A 503 13.13 -14.51 14.59
C ALA A 503 13.92 -13.32 15.16
N CYS A 504 13.47 -12.77 16.30
CA CYS A 504 14.16 -11.69 16.99
C CYS A 504 15.58 -12.09 17.44
N PHE A 505 15.73 -13.28 18.03
CA PHE A 505 17.02 -13.80 18.48
C PHE A 505 17.99 -14.02 17.31
N ALA A 506 17.51 -14.59 16.20
CA ALA A 506 18.34 -14.75 15.00
C ALA A 506 18.81 -13.40 14.44
N ARG A 507 17.94 -12.38 14.43
CA ARG A 507 18.30 -11.02 14.04
C ARG A 507 19.34 -10.44 15.01
N GLU A 508 19.14 -10.59 16.31
CA GLU A 508 20.07 -10.05 17.31
C GLU A 508 21.44 -10.71 17.23
N LEU A 509 21.51 -12.03 17.06
CA LEU A 509 22.78 -12.74 16.83
C LEU A 509 23.51 -12.23 15.58
N LEU A 510 22.77 -11.95 14.50
CA LEU A 510 23.32 -11.37 13.28
C LEU A 510 23.90 -9.98 13.55
N LEU A 511 23.18 -9.12 14.26
CA LEU A 511 23.64 -7.78 14.63
C LEU A 511 24.84 -7.83 15.58
N MET A 512 24.83 -8.72 16.56
CA MET A 512 25.96 -8.97 17.46
C MET A 512 27.20 -9.41 16.69
N LYS A 513 27.05 -10.30 15.71
CA LYS A 513 28.15 -10.75 14.86
C LYS A 513 28.73 -9.61 14.01
N ARG A 514 27.88 -8.74 13.44
CA ARG A 514 28.32 -7.60 12.62
C ARG A 514 28.95 -6.48 13.45
N ASN A 515 28.47 -6.29 14.67
CA ASN A 515 29.00 -5.34 15.63
C ASN A 515 29.96 -5.99 16.65
N ALA A 516 30.54 -7.15 16.33
CA ALA A 516 31.35 -7.94 17.26
C ALA A 516 32.51 -7.13 17.86
N PHE A 517 33.10 -6.21 17.08
CA PHE A 517 34.14 -5.29 17.58
C PHE A 517 33.69 -4.49 18.81
N ILE A 518 32.47 -3.98 18.83
CA ILE A 518 31.93 -3.20 19.97
C ILE A 518 31.76 -4.11 21.19
N TYR A 519 31.28 -5.34 20.99
CA TYR A 519 31.09 -6.30 22.08
C TYR A 519 32.42 -6.78 22.65
N ILE A 520 33.40 -7.09 21.80
CA ILE A 520 34.75 -7.49 22.20
C ILE A 520 35.41 -6.36 22.99
N THR A 521 35.39 -5.12 22.46
CA THR A 521 36.00 -3.96 23.14
C THR A 521 35.35 -3.66 24.49
N LYS A 522 34.01 -3.67 24.58
CA LYS A 522 33.30 -3.54 25.87
C LYS A 522 33.64 -4.65 26.85
N THR A 523 33.74 -5.90 26.39
CA THR A 523 34.07 -7.04 27.25
C THR A 523 35.50 -6.89 27.79
N ILE A 524 36.47 -6.52 26.94
CA ILE A 524 37.84 -6.23 27.37
C ILE A 524 37.86 -5.08 28.39
N GLN A 525 37.10 -4.01 28.15
CA GLN A 525 37.02 -2.87 29.07
C GLN A 525 36.47 -3.28 30.44
N VAL A 526 35.42 -4.11 30.48
CA VAL A 526 34.83 -4.62 31.72
C VAL A 526 35.75 -5.58 32.45
N VAL A 527 36.51 -6.42 31.74
CA VAL A 527 37.48 -7.35 32.35
C VAL A 527 38.74 -6.62 32.84
N SER A 528 39.06 -5.46 32.25
CA SER A 528 40.21 -4.63 32.62
C SER A 528 39.92 -3.63 33.76
N LEU A 529 38.64 -3.45 34.10
CA LEU A 529 38.14 -2.69 35.27
C LEU A 529 38.00 -3.64 36.47
#